data_AF-A0A519ZZZ9-F1
#
_entry.id   AF-A0A519ZZZ9-F1
#
_cell.length_a   1.000
_cell.length_b   1.000
_cell.length_c   1.000
_cell.angle_alpha   90.00
_cell.angle_beta   90.00
_cell.angle_gamma   90.00
#
_symmetry.space_group_name_H-M   'P 1'
#
loop_
_entity.id
_entity.type
_entity.pdbx_description
1 polymer ?
#
loop_
_entity_poly.entity_id
_entity_poly.type
_entity_poly.pdbx_seq_one_letter_code
_entity_poly.pdbx_strand_id
1 'polypeptide(L)'
;MKTAEIKLTVELDEGNNPDNILWESTDSGNADKVPAKAMFLSVWDHNYKNTLKIDLWTKDMPVDEMKRFFYETLQTMGDSFLKAT
;
A
#
# COMPACT_ATOMS: atom_id res chain seq x y z
N MET A 1 -6.08 -1.02 -25.78
CA MET A 1 -5.85 -0.49 -24.42
C MET A 1 -5.32 -1.62 -23.57
N LYS A 2 -4.30 -1.37 -22.75
CA LYS A 2 -3.79 -2.35 -21.79
C LYS A 2 -4.48 -2.09 -20.45
N THR A 3 -4.99 -3.13 -19.83
CA THR A 3 -5.52 -3.09 -18.47
C THR A 3 -4.53 -3.78 -17.56
N ALA A 4 -4.13 -3.10 -16.49
CA ALA A 4 -3.34 -3.65 -15.41
C ALA A 4 -4.19 -3.60 -14.14
N GLU A 5 -4.20 -4.69 -13.39
CA GLU A 5 -4.93 -4.82 -12.14
C GLU A 5 -3.93 -4.95 -11.01
N ILE A 6 -4.26 -4.30 -9.91
CA ILE A 6 -3.57 -4.43 -8.63
C ILE A 6 -4.57 -5.06 -7.68
N LYS A 7 -4.16 -6.13 -6.99
CA LYS A 7 -4.99 -6.77 -5.98
C LYS A 7 -4.24 -6.89 -4.67
N LEU A 8 -4.90 -6.39 -3.64
CA LEU A 8 -4.47 -6.40 -2.25
C LEU A 8 -5.39 -7.33 -1.47
N THR A 9 -4.83 -8.39 -0.90
CA THR A 9 -5.56 -9.30 -0.01
C THR A 9 -5.07 -9.07 1.41
N VAL A 10 -5.98 -8.70 2.31
CA VAL A 10 -5.68 -8.51 3.73
C VAL A 10 -6.42 -9.57 4.52
N GLU A 11 -5.66 -10.40 5.23
CA GLU A 11 -6.19 -11.38 6.16
C GLU A 11 -6.17 -10.77 7.57
N LEU A 12 -7.29 -10.89 8.29
CA LEU A 12 -7.45 -10.35 9.62
C LEU A 12 -7.45 -11.46 10.66
N ASP A 13 -6.93 -11.15 11.83
CA ASP A 13 -7.02 -12.03 12.99
C ASP A 13 -8.38 -11.91 13.70
N GLU A 14 -8.57 -12.66 14.79
CA GLU A 14 -9.79 -12.63 15.61
C GLU A 14 -10.12 -11.24 16.17
N GLY A 15 -9.11 -10.38 16.34
CA GLY A 15 -9.23 -9.00 16.79
C GLY A 15 -9.43 -7.97 15.66
N ASN A 16 -9.64 -8.41 14.41
CA ASN A 16 -9.72 -7.57 13.20
C ASN A 16 -8.44 -6.77 12.88
N ASN A 17 -7.29 -7.23 13.33
CA ASN A 17 -6.00 -6.64 12.99
C ASN A 17 -5.38 -7.36 11.79
N PRO A 18 -4.64 -6.66 10.91
CA PRO A 18 -3.95 -7.30 9.80
C PRO A 18 -2.93 -8.34 10.27
N ASP A 19 -3.10 -9.58 9.82
CA ASP A 19 -2.18 -10.69 10.05
C ASP A 19 -1.28 -10.90 8.83
N ASN A 20 -1.88 -11.01 7.63
CA ASN A 20 -1.16 -11.11 6.36
C ASN A 20 -1.65 -10.06 5.36
N ILE A 21 -0.70 -9.51 4.58
CA ILE A 21 -0.99 -8.66 3.43
C ILE A 21 -0.31 -9.30 2.22
N LEU A 22 -1.08 -9.53 1.16
CA LEU A 22 -0.58 -10.05 -0.12
C LEU A 22 -0.86 -9.04 -1.23
N TRP A 23 0.16 -8.76 -2.03
CA TRP A 23 0.10 -7.92 -3.21
C TRP A 23 0.29 -8.75 -4.48
N GLU A 24 -0.53 -8.51 -5.49
CA GLU A 24 -0.35 -9.07 -6.84
C GLU A 24 -0.69 -8.01 -7.91
N SER A 25 0.02 -8.04 -9.03
CA SER A 25 -0.23 -7.15 -10.17
C SER A 25 -0.27 -7.95 -11.47
N THR A 26 -1.24 -7.67 -12.35
CA THR A 26 -1.28 -8.32 -13.68
C THR A 26 -0.26 -7.74 -14.65
N ASP A 27 0.40 -6.65 -14.26
CA ASP A 27 1.49 -6.04 -15.03
C ASP A 27 2.89 -6.30 -14.43
N SER A 28 2.97 -6.96 -13.27
CA SER A 28 4.26 -7.48 -12.84
C SER A 28 4.63 -8.69 -13.70
N GLY A 29 5.87 -8.73 -14.20
CA GLY A 29 6.40 -9.90 -14.93
C GLY A 29 6.41 -11.20 -14.11
N ASN A 30 6.09 -11.12 -12.81
CA ASN A 30 5.78 -12.23 -11.92
C ASN A 30 4.30 -12.19 -11.59
N ALA A 31 3.60 -13.32 -11.82
CA ALA A 31 2.19 -13.49 -11.49
C ALA A 31 1.94 -13.96 -10.05
N ASP A 32 2.99 -14.10 -9.24
CA ASP A 32 2.91 -14.61 -7.88
C ASP A 32 2.49 -13.53 -6.88
N LYS A 33 1.73 -13.97 -5.87
CA LYS A 33 1.40 -13.15 -4.71
C LYS A 33 2.65 -12.88 -3.89
N VAL A 34 2.95 -11.61 -3.66
CA VAL A 34 4.09 -11.17 -2.86
C VAL A 34 3.60 -10.82 -1.45
N PRO A 35 4.15 -11.46 -0.39
CA PRO A 35 3.89 -11.06 0.97
C PRO A 35 4.43 -9.65 1.26
N ALA A 36 3.60 -8.82 1.88
CA ALA A 36 3.95 -7.49 2.33
C ALA A 36 3.69 -7.36 3.84
N LYS A 37 4.46 -6.48 4.49
CA LYS A 37 4.32 -6.17 5.91
C LYS A 37 3.58 -4.86 6.19
N ALA A 38 3.49 -3.98 5.21
CA ALA A 38 2.74 -2.73 5.30
C ALA A 38 2.29 -2.24 3.93
N MET A 39 1.25 -1.40 3.91
CA MET A 39 0.82 -0.64 2.76
C MET A 39 0.15 0.67 3.18
N PHE A 40 0.32 1.70 2.36
CA PHE A 40 -0.55 2.88 2.35
C PHE A 40 -1.27 2.95 1.01
N LEU A 41 -2.59 3.01 1.06
CA LEU A 41 -3.44 3.22 -0.10
C LEU A 41 -4.16 4.56 0.06
N SER A 42 -4.00 5.44 -0.93
CA SER A 42 -4.69 6.73 -1.00
C SER A 42 -5.38 6.85 -2.35
N VAL A 43 -6.69 7.09 -2.33
CA VAL A 43 -7.51 7.25 -3.54
C VAL A 43 -8.21 8.60 -3.46
N TRP A 44 -8.04 9.43 -4.49
CA TRP A 44 -8.72 10.71 -4.59
C TRP A 44 -10.13 10.52 -5.15
N ASP A 45 -11.14 10.90 -4.36
CA ASP A 45 -12.53 10.94 -4.81
C ASP A 45 -12.85 12.35 -5.33
N HIS A 46 -12.99 12.47 -6.65
CA HIS A 46 -13.25 13.76 -7.29
C HIS A 46 -14.67 14.30 -7.01
N ASN A 47 -15.62 13.44 -6.62
CA ASN A 47 -17.00 13.86 -6.35
C ASN A 47 -17.09 14.55 -5.00
N TYR A 48 -16.47 13.96 -3.98
CA TYR A 48 -16.45 14.50 -2.62
C TYR A 48 -15.24 15.39 -2.34
N LYS A 49 -14.29 15.46 -3.27
CA LYS A 49 -13.04 16.25 -3.15
C LYS A 49 -12.26 15.92 -1.88
N ASN A 50 -12.13 14.63 -1.60
CA ASN A 50 -11.40 14.13 -0.44
C ASN A 50 -10.55 12.91 -0.82
N THR A 51 -9.64 12.56 0.08
CA THR A 51 -8.81 11.36 -0.04
C THR A 51 -9.38 10.25 0.83
N LEU A 52 -9.74 9.13 0.20
CA LEU A 52 -10.00 7.86 0.90
C LEU A 52 -8.64 7.23 1.20
N LYS A 53 -8.44 6.79 2.45
CA LYS A 53 -7.14 6.28 2.90
C LYS A 53 -7.28 4.99 3.69
N ILE A 54 -6.39 4.05 3.44
CA ILE A 54 -6.19 2.83 4.22
C ILE A 54 -4.70 2.70 4.49
N ASP A 55 -4.32 2.76 5.76
CA ASP A 55 -2.95 2.54 6.23
C ASP A 55 -2.93 1.28 7.09
N LEU A 56 -2.26 0.23 6.64
CA LEU A 56 -2.20 -1.05 7.33
C LEU A 56 -0.77 -1.56 7.45
N TRP A 57 -0.50 -2.28 8.53
CA TRP A 57 0.74 -3.03 8.74
C TRP A 57 0.42 -4.30 9.53
N THR A 58 1.20 -5.35 9.29
CA THR A 58 1.09 -6.61 10.04
C THR A 58 1.65 -6.43 11.44
N LYS A 59 1.15 -7.20 12.40
CA LYS A 59 1.55 -7.10 13.82
C LYS A 59 3.02 -7.36 14.05
N ASP A 60 3.61 -8.20 13.22
CA ASP A 60 4.99 -8.67 13.32
C ASP A 60 5.99 -7.81 12.53
N MET A 61 5.55 -6.69 11.93
CA MET A 61 6.44 -5.77 11.26
C MET A 61 7.42 -5.14 12.28
N PRO A 62 8.74 -5.29 12.10
CA PRO A 62 9.72 -4.65 12.98
C PRO A 62 9.60 -3.13 12.99
N VAL A 63 9.77 -2.51 14.17
CA VAL A 63 9.60 -1.06 14.35
C VAL A 63 10.62 -0.25 13.52
N ASP A 64 11.82 -0.76 13.33
CA ASP A 64 12.86 -0.17 12.49
C ASP A 64 12.51 -0.22 11.01
N GLU A 65 11.96 -1.35 10.53
CA GLU A 65 11.41 -1.46 9.17
C GLU A 65 10.24 -0.51 8.97
N MET A 66 9.35 -0.38 9.97
CA MET A 66 8.23 0.55 9.91
C MET A 66 8.71 2.01 9.79
N LYS A 67 9.68 2.42 10.60
CA LYS A 67 10.29 3.77 10.50
C LYS A 67 10.88 4.02 9.12
N ARG A 68 11.58 3.02 8.57
CA ARG A 68 12.16 3.11 7.22
C ARG A 68 11.07 3.23 6.15
N PHE A 69 10.02 2.42 6.23
CA PHE A 69 8.88 2.46 5.31
C PHE A 69 8.20 3.84 5.30
N PHE A 70 7.95 4.43 6.47
CA PHE A 70 7.40 5.78 6.58
C PHE A 70 8.34 6.83 5.97
N TYR A 71 9.63 6.78 6.29
CA TYR A 71 10.63 7.72 5.77
C TYR A 71 10.70 7.66 4.24
N GLU A 72 10.86 6.46 3.66
CA GLU A 72 10.96 6.26 2.21
C GLU A 72 9.66 6.69 1.51
N THR A 73 8.50 6.40 2.09
CA THR A 73 7.21 6.80 1.52
C THR A 73 7.04 8.33 1.52
N LEU A 74 7.36 9.01 2.64
CA LEU A 74 7.26 10.47 2.71
C LEU A 74 8.23 11.15 1.73
N GLN A 75 9.46 10.64 1.62
CA GLN A 75 10.44 11.18 0.68
C GLN A 75 9.94 11.05 -0.77
N THR A 76 9.48 9.86 -1.17
CA THR A 76 8.98 9.61 -2.54
C THR A 76 7.67 10.35 -2.85
N MET A 77 6.84 10.61 -1.85
CA MET A 77 5.69 11.50 -1.97
C MET A 77 6.11 12.95 -2.25
N GLY A 78 7.16 13.43 -1.58
CA GLY A 78 7.76 14.74 -1.87
C GLY A 78 8.25 14.86 -3.31
N ASP A 79 8.96 13.85 -3.80
CA ASP A 79 9.42 13.79 -5.19
C ASP A 79 8.25 13.77 -6.18
N SER A 80 7.18 13.04 -5.86
CA SER A 80 5.97 12.97 -6.68
C SER A 80 5.23 14.31 -6.71
N PHE A 81 5.18 15.02 -5.57
CA PHE A 81 4.58 16.34 -5.48
C PHE A 81 5.33 17.37 -6.32
N LEU A 82 6.66 17.39 -6.28
CA LEU A 82 7.49 18.28 -7.11
C LEU A 82 7.31 18.03 -8.61
N LYS A 83 7.03 16.79 -9.03
CA LYS A 83 6.75 16.47 -10.44
C LYS A 83 5.34 16.84 -10.88
N ALA A 84 4.41 17.02 -9.95
CA ALA A 84 3.02 17.35 -10.23
C ALA A 84 2.80 18.86 -10.45
N THR A 85 3.78 19.69 -10.09
CA THR A 85 3.82 21.15 -10.31
C THR A 85 4.62 21.48 -11.56
#